data_AF-A0A7J9D391-F1
#
_entry.id   AF-A0A7J9D391-F1
#
_cell.length_a   1.000
_cell.length_b   1.000
_cell.length_c   1.000
_cell.angle_alpha   90.00
_cell.angle_beta   90.00
_cell.angle_gamma   90.00
#
_symmetry.space_group_name_H-M   'P 1'
#
loop_
_entity.id
_entity.type
_entity.pdbx_description
1 polymer ?
#
loop_
_entity_poly.entity_id
_entity_poly.type
_entity_poly.pdbx_seq_one_letter_code
_entity_poly.pdbx_strand_id
1 'polypeptide(L)'
;MTSVVGKDMAIGSFARTFADIELDDGNQDSVPVNCDNEEVEEVRTKVSSSGTSKRKRKNTQESVVNEQIKFLGEQLGKIANALEQFTEDKTPHLYGKVMSMEVKGFDDDFLYSVFDYLMGRESEAKAFLAKSMKHRKIWLQKFS
;
A
#
# COMPACT_ATOMS: atom_id res chain seq x y z
N MET A 1 52.16 -61.73 -1.83
CA MET A 1 50.70 -61.52 -1.76
C MET A 1 50.43 -60.04 -1.95
N THR A 2 49.57 -59.74 -2.92
CA THR A 2 49.46 -58.49 -3.66
C THR A 2 48.31 -57.63 -3.12
N SER A 3 48.57 -56.35 -2.89
CA SER A 3 47.54 -55.36 -2.52
C SER A 3 46.67 -55.04 -3.74
N VAL A 4 45.35 -55.19 -3.61
CA VAL A 4 44.37 -54.72 -4.60
C VAL A 4 43.76 -53.43 -4.05
N VAL A 5 44.18 -52.29 -4.61
CA VAL A 5 43.56 -50.98 -4.39
C VAL A 5 42.43 -50.82 -5.42
N GLY A 6 41.19 -50.71 -4.96
CA GLY A 6 40.05 -50.37 -5.80
C GLY A 6 40.06 -48.87 -6.13
N LYS A 7 40.14 -48.54 -7.42
CA LYS A 7 39.99 -47.17 -7.93
C LYS A 7 38.52 -46.92 -8.25
N ASP A 8 37.82 -46.25 -7.34
CA ASP A 8 36.44 -45.83 -7.58
C ASP A 8 36.41 -44.67 -8.59
N MET A 9 35.57 -44.77 -9.61
CA MET A 9 35.45 -43.78 -10.68
C MET A 9 33.96 -43.52 -10.92
N ALA A 10 33.40 -42.60 -10.13
CA ALA A 10 32.01 -42.18 -10.29
C ALA A 10 31.85 -41.35 -11.58
N ILE A 11 31.26 -41.95 -12.62
CA ILE A 11 30.80 -41.23 -13.81
C ILE A 11 29.29 -41.00 -13.68
N GLY A 12 28.92 -39.83 -13.18
CA GLY A 12 27.52 -39.41 -13.08
C GLY A 12 27.18 -38.48 -14.25
N SER A 13 26.52 -39.00 -15.29
CA SER A 13 25.91 -38.15 -16.32
C SER A 13 24.49 -37.77 -15.91
N PHE A 14 24.21 -36.48 -15.77
CA PHE A 14 22.84 -35.96 -15.74
C PHE A 14 22.53 -35.34 -17.10
N ALA A 15 21.75 -36.04 -17.93
CA ALA A 15 21.13 -35.44 -19.10
C ALA A 15 19.63 -35.36 -18.83
N ARG A 16 19.14 -34.16 -18.48
CA ARG A 16 17.72 -33.85 -18.39
C ARG A 16 17.33 -33.17 -19.70
N THR A 17 16.90 -33.96 -20.67
CA THR A 17 16.44 -33.46 -21.96
C THR A 17 14.99 -32.99 -21.80
N PHE A 18 14.75 -31.68 -21.92
CA PHE A 18 13.40 -31.15 -22.12
C PHE A 18 13.09 -31.28 -23.61
N ALA A 19 12.01 -31.98 -23.96
CA ALA A 19 11.52 -32.00 -25.32
C ALA A 19 11.08 -30.58 -25.72
N ASP A 20 11.49 -30.19 -26.93
CA ASP A 20 11.12 -28.95 -27.61
C ASP A 20 9.60 -28.94 -27.83
N ILE A 21 8.91 -27.92 -27.33
CA ILE A 21 7.46 -27.77 -27.55
C ILE A 21 7.33 -26.89 -28.78
N GLU A 22 7.13 -27.50 -29.95
CA GLU A 22 6.66 -26.79 -31.14
C GLU A 22 5.31 -26.15 -30.82
N LEU A 23 5.29 -24.82 -30.76
CA LEU A 23 4.07 -24.04 -30.58
C LEU A 23 3.43 -23.87 -31.96
N ASP A 24 2.61 -24.84 -32.35
CA ASP A 24 1.70 -24.71 -33.49
C ASP A 24 0.52 -23.82 -33.07
N ASP A 25 0.53 -22.58 -33.57
CA ASP A 25 -0.55 -21.60 -33.45
C ASP A 25 -1.71 -22.03 -34.36
N GLY A 26 -2.72 -22.65 -33.76
CA GLY A 26 -3.73 -23.35 -34.54
C GLY A 26 -5.06 -23.64 -33.86
N ASN A 27 -5.63 -22.67 -33.14
CA ASN A 27 -7.09 -22.43 -33.08
C ASN A 27 -8.03 -23.47 -32.40
N GLN A 28 -9.09 -22.92 -31.79
CA GLN A 28 -10.36 -23.53 -31.37
C GLN A 28 -10.45 -24.24 -30.01
N ASP A 29 -10.97 -23.47 -29.05
CA ASP A 29 -12.26 -23.73 -28.40
C ASP A 29 -12.57 -25.17 -27.95
N SER A 30 -12.60 -25.40 -26.64
CA SER A 30 -13.69 -26.12 -25.92
C SER A 30 -13.31 -26.42 -24.47
N VAL A 31 -14.29 -26.20 -23.59
CA VAL A 31 -14.27 -26.43 -22.14
C VAL A 31 -14.45 -27.94 -21.80
N PRO A 32 -14.57 -28.34 -20.52
CA PRO A 32 -13.64 -29.21 -19.80
C PRO A 32 -14.17 -30.65 -19.63
N VAL A 33 -13.34 -31.64 -19.29
CA VAL A 33 -13.87 -32.95 -18.87
C VAL A 33 -13.13 -33.52 -17.66
N ASN A 34 -13.87 -33.48 -16.55
CA ASN A 34 -13.84 -34.35 -15.39
C ASN A 34 -13.74 -35.82 -15.81
N CYS A 35 -12.93 -36.63 -15.13
CA CYS A 35 -13.23 -38.05 -14.90
C CYS A 35 -12.39 -38.58 -13.74
N ASP A 36 -13.11 -38.89 -12.67
CA ASP A 36 -12.73 -39.71 -11.53
C ASP A 36 -12.18 -41.10 -11.91
N ASN A 37 -11.65 -41.80 -10.88
CA ASN A 37 -11.24 -43.21 -10.81
C ASN A 37 -9.76 -43.47 -11.19
N GLU A 38 -8.96 -44.26 -10.49
CA GLU A 38 -9.24 -45.50 -9.75
C GLU A 38 -8.28 -45.66 -8.56
N GLU A 39 -8.81 -46.21 -7.48
CA GLU A 39 -8.12 -46.88 -6.38
C GLU A 39 -6.99 -47.80 -6.85
N VAL A 40 -5.75 -47.54 -6.41
CA VAL A 40 -4.69 -48.55 -6.38
C VAL A 40 -4.11 -48.62 -4.98
N GLU A 41 -4.48 -49.72 -4.31
CA GLU A 41 -3.94 -50.24 -3.06
C GLU A 41 -2.40 -50.34 -3.11
N GLU A 42 -1.70 -49.55 -2.29
CA GLU A 42 -0.28 -49.75 -2.01
C GLU A 42 -0.04 -50.14 -0.55
N VAL A 43 -0.09 -51.46 -0.36
CA VAL A 43 0.85 -52.29 0.41
C VAL A 43 1.59 -51.59 1.56
N ARG A 44 1.04 -51.86 2.75
CA ARG A 44 1.58 -51.62 4.08
C ARG A 44 3.00 -52.18 4.28
N THR A 45 4.04 -51.35 4.10
CA THR A 45 5.39 -51.64 4.63
C THR A 45 5.66 -50.81 5.89
N LYS A 46 5.67 -51.48 7.05
CA LYS A 46 6.15 -50.90 8.31
C LYS A 46 7.69 -50.93 8.27
N VAL A 47 8.30 -49.78 8.07
CA VAL A 47 9.75 -49.59 8.26
C VAL A 47 9.97 -48.51 9.31
N SER A 48 10.85 -48.85 10.25
CA SER A 48 11.17 -48.15 11.48
C SER A 48 11.33 -46.63 11.35
N SER A 49 10.88 -45.97 12.41
CA SER A 49 11.02 -44.54 12.69
C SER A 49 12.48 -44.06 12.56
N SER A 50 12.74 -43.27 11.53
CA SER A 50 13.76 -42.22 11.60
C SER A 50 12.99 -40.92 11.74
N GLY A 51 12.93 -40.38 12.96
CA GLY A 51 12.34 -39.09 13.23
C GLY A 51 13.11 -38.05 12.44
N THR A 52 12.55 -37.61 11.31
CA THR A 52 13.06 -36.44 10.62
C THR A 52 12.89 -35.29 11.59
N SER A 53 14.02 -34.84 12.13
CA SER A 53 14.10 -33.65 12.95
C SER A 53 13.30 -32.57 12.25
N LYS A 54 12.16 -32.20 12.83
CA LYS A 54 11.37 -31.05 12.41
C LYS A 54 12.27 -29.85 12.65
N ARG A 55 13.11 -29.54 11.65
CA ARG A 55 13.88 -28.32 11.60
C ARG A 55 12.85 -27.21 11.49
N LYS A 56 12.41 -26.71 12.66
CA LYS A 56 11.71 -25.44 12.81
C LYS A 56 12.61 -24.41 12.12
N ARG A 57 12.34 -24.11 10.85
CA ARG A 57 12.91 -22.91 10.23
C ARG A 57 12.35 -21.76 11.05
N LYS A 58 13.21 -21.13 11.83
CA LYS A 58 12.90 -19.91 12.57
C LYS A 58 12.32 -18.92 11.55
N ASN A 59 11.19 -18.32 11.91
CA ASN A 59 10.34 -17.53 11.05
C ASN A 59 10.92 -16.14 10.73
N THR A 60 12.10 -16.10 10.12
CA THR A 60 12.76 -14.86 9.70
C THR A 60 12.00 -14.18 8.55
N GLN A 61 11.15 -14.92 7.82
CA GLN A 61 10.39 -14.39 6.71
C GLN A 61 9.08 -13.71 7.15
N GLU A 62 8.41 -14.17 8.22
CA GLU A 62 7.26 -13.45 8.81
C GLU A 62 7.66 -12.08 9.36
N SER A 63 8.83 -11.93 9.99
CA SER A 63 9.21 -10.63 10.55
C SER A 63 9.28 -9.57 9.45
N VAL A 64 9.96 -9.89 8.35
CA VAL A 64 10.08 -8.99 7.19
C VAL A 64 8.71 -8.63 6.59
N VAL A 65 7.79 -9.59 6.52
CA VAL A 65 6.41 -9.34 6.06
C VAL A 65 5.65 -8.47 7.05
N ASN A 66 5.76 -8.72 8.35
CA ASN A 66 5.13 -7.92 9.41
C ASN A 66 5.66 -6.47 9.43
N GLU A 67 6.96 -6.26 9.25
CA GLU A 67 7.55 -4.94 9.13
C GLU A 67 7.03 -4.17 7.89
N GLN A 68 6.90 -4.86 6.74
CA GLN A 68 6.31 -4.25 5.54
C GLN A 68 4.83 -3.90 5.73
N ILE A 69 4.04 -4.78 6.35
CA ILE A 69 2.62 -4.52 6.65
C ILE A 69 2.49 -3.31 7.60
N LYS A 70 3.32 -3.23 8.64
CA LYS A 70 3.34 -2.08 9.55
C LYS A 70 3.67 -0.79 8.80
N PHE A 71 4.71 -0.81 7.97
CA PHE A 71 5.11 0.35 7.17
C PHE A 71 3.99 0.81 6.22
N LEU A 72 3.35 -0.13 5.51
CA LEU A 72 2.22 0.18 4.63
C LEU A 72 1.03 0.75 5.42
N GLY A 73 0.74 0.22 6.61
CA GLY A 73 -0.27 0.76 7.51
C GLY A 73 0.00 2.20 7.93
N GLU A 74 1.26 2.54 8.25
CA GLU A 74 1.66 3.91 8.57
C GLU A 74 1.53 4.86 7.37
N GLN A 75 1.91 4.43 6.17
CA GLN A 75 1.73 5.25 4.95
C GLN A 75 0.25 5.45 4.63
N LEU A 76 -0.57 4.41 4.75
CA LEU A 76 -2.01 4.51 4.54
C LEU A 76 -2.66 5.45 5.55
N GLY A 77 -2.22 5.42 6.82
CA GLY A 77 -2.67 6.37 7.83
C GLY A 77 -2.34 7.82 7.48
N LYS A 78 -1.15 8.09 6.92
CA LYS A 78 -0.77 9.44 6.45
C LYS A 78 -1.66 9.91 5.30
N ILE A 79 -1.94 9.02 4.33
CA ILE A 79 -2.82 9.32 3.20
C ILE A 79 -4.24 9.61 3.69
N ALA A 80 -4.78 8.77 4.58
CA ALA A 80 -6.11 8.96 5.15
C ALA A 80 -6.24 10.32 5.86
N ASN A 81 -5.28 10.66 6.73
CA ASN A 81 -5.26 11.96 7.42
C ASN A 81 -5.12 13.15 6.44
N ALA A 82 -4.30 13.00 5.38
CA ALA A 82 -4.19 14.04 4.35
C ALA A 82 -5.50 14.23 3.58
N LEU A 83 -6.23 13.15 3.28
CA LEU A 83 -7.55 13.21 2.65
C LEU A 83 -8.59 13.84 3.57
N GLU A 84 -8.58 13.51 4.85
CA GLU A 84 -9.46 14.11 5.87
C GLU A 84 -9.27 15.63 5.92
N GLN A 85 -8.01 16.10 5.99
CA GLN A 85 -7.68 17.53 5.95
C GLN A 85 -7.97 18.21 4.61
N PHE A 86 -7.99 17.44 3.51
CA PHE A 86 -8.37 17.94 2.19
C PHE A 86 -9.88 18.18 2.09
N THR A 87 -10.69 17.35 2.77
CA THR A 87 -12.15 17.48 2.80
C THR A 87 -12.67 18.39 3.92
N GLU A 88 -11.79 18.83 4.84
CA GLU A 88 -12.18 19.68 5.95
C GLU A 88 -12.76 21.02 5.46
N ASP A 89 -14.04 21.25 5.75
CA ASP A 89 -14.70 22.50 5.42
C ASP A 89 -14.19 23.61 6.34
N LYS A 90 -13.38 24.52 5.77
CA LYS A 90 -12.79 25.67 6.48
C LYS A 90 -13.71 26.90 6.47
N THR A 91 -14.88 26.81 5.85
CA THR A 91 -15.89 27.86 5.79
C THR A 91 -16.28 28.42 7.17
N PRO A 92 -16.60 27.60 8.20
CA PRO A 92 -16.94 28.12 9.53
C PRO A 92 -15.76 28.86 10.18
N HIS A 93 -14.53 28.42 9.94
CA HIS A 93 -13.34 29.10 10.45
C HIS A 93 -13.10 30.45 9.76
N LEU A 94 -13.39 30.54 8.46
CA LEU A 94 -13.28 31.77 7.69
C LEU A 94 -14.27 32.83 8.18
N TYR A 95 -15.55 32.45 8.29
CA TYR A 95 -16.62 33.36 8.69
C TYR A 95 -16.32 34.01 10.05
N GLY A 96 -16.05 33.21 11.08
CA GLY A 96 -15.76 33.74 12.41
C GLY A 96 -14.51 34.64 12.43
N LYS A 97 -13.52 34.37 11.57
CA LYS A 97 -12.30 35.17 11.49
C LYS A 97 -12.53 36.51 10.80
N VAL A 98 -13.33 36.53 9.74
CA VAL A 98 -13.70 37.77 9.04
C VAL A 98 -14.57 38.63 9.97
N MET A 99 -15.61 38.07 10.59
CA MET A 99 -16.51 38.82 11.48
C MET A 99 -15.83 39.33 12.75
N SER A 100 -14.79 38.65 13.25
CA SER A 100 -13.99 39.17 14.38
C SER A 100 -13.30 40.51 14.13
N MET A 101 -13.26 40.98 12.87
CA MET A 101 -12.73 42.29 12.51
C MET A 101 -13.70 43.44 12.78
N GLU A 102 -14.98 43.17 13.04
CA GLU A 102 -15.97 44.17 13.50
C GLU A 102 -15.47 44.89 14.76
N VAL A 103 -14.89 44.15 15.72
CA VAL A 103 -14.25 44.68 16.95
C VAL A 103 -13.10 45.65 16.63
N LYS A 104 -12.60 45.69 15.39
CA LYS A 104 -11.57 46.63 14.92
C LYS A 104 -12.14 47.84 14.18
N GLY A 105 -13.46 47.99 14.16
CA GLY A 105 -14.19 49.13 13.61
C GLY A 105 -14.49 49.01 12.11
N PHE A 106 -14.53 47.79 11.57
CA PHE A 106 -15.05 47.57 10.22
C PHE A 106 -16.56 47.37 10.27
N ASP A 107 -17.25 47.91 9.27
CA ASP A 107 -18.69 47.76 9.10
C ASP A 107 -19.08 46.33 8.71
N ASP A 108 -20.22 45.85 9.24
CA ASP A 108 -20.65 44.47 9.03
C ASP A 108 -20.97 44.17 7.56
N ASP A 109 -21.63 45.09 6.84
CA ASP A 109 -21.99 44.89 5.43
C ASP A 109 -20.72 44.78 4.56
N PHE A 110 -19.70 45.57 4.90
CA PHE A 110 -18.37 45.44 4.29
C PHE A 110 -17.73 44.08 4.59
N LEU A 111 -17.81 43.59 5.84
CA LEU A 111 -17.24 42.29 6.23
C LEU A 111 -17.97 41.12 5.56
N TYR A 112 -19.28 41.20 5.35
CA TYR A 112 -20.03 40.23 4.55
C TYR A 112 -19.55 40.21 3.09
N SER A 113 -19.38 41.39 2.48
CA SER A 113 -18.86 41.50 1.12
C SER A 113 -17.46 40.90 0.97
N VAL A 114 -16.60 41.09 1.98
CA VAL A 114 -15.28 40.45 2.05
C VAL A 114 -15.42 38.93 2.17
N PHE A 115 -16.31 38.45 3.03
CA PHE A 115 -16.51 37.02 3.23
C PHE A 115 -16.94 36.34 1.93
N ASP A 116 -17.93 36.89 1.22
CA ASP A 116 -18.39 36.38 -0.07
C ASP A 116 -17.28 36.40 -1.12
N TYR A 117 -16.48 37.48 -1.15
CA TYR A 117 -15.31 37.59 -2.01
C TYR A 117 -14.29 36.47 -1.74
N LEU A 118 -14.03 36.16 -0.47
CA LEU A 118 -13.05 35.15 -0.04
C LEU A 118 -13.59 33.73 -0.24
N MET A 119 -14.90 33.51 -0.09
CA MET A 119 -15.56 32.24 -0.42
C MET A 119 -15.34 31.84 -1.88
N GLY A 120 -15.38 32.81 -2.81
CA GLY A 120 -15.07 32.59 -4.21
C GLY A 120 -13.58 32.43 -4.53
N ARG A 121 -12.68 32.71 -3.57
CA ARG A 121 -11.22 32.73 -3.75
C ARG A 121 -10.51 32.04 -2.61
N GLU A 122 -10.46 30.72 -2.71
CA GLU A 122 -9.88 29.85 -1.70
C GLU A 122 -8.41 30.22 -1.35
N SER A 123 -7.60 30.62 -2.33
CA SER A 123 -6.21 31.04 -2.09
C SER A 123 -6.12 32.32 -1.24
N GLU A 124 -6.99 33.29 -1.47
CA GLU A 124 -7.05 34.53 -0.69
C GLU A 124 -7.63 34.28 0.69
N ALA A 125 -8.64 33.41 0.81
CA ALA A 125 -9.17 32.96 2.10
C ALA A 125 -8.08 32.29 2.96
N LYS A 126 -7.32 31.36 2.37
CA LYS A 126 -6.17 30.70 3.03
C LYS A 126 -5.12 31.73 3.46
N ALA A 127 -4.77 32.67 2.58
CA ALA A 127 -3.81 33.72 2.90
C ALA A 127 -4.30 34.65 4.01
N PHE A 128 -5.59 35.00 4.03
CA PHE A 128 -6.21 35.80 5.08
C PHE A 128 -6.20 35.07 6.43
N LEU A 129 -6.55 33.78 6.44
CA LEU A 129 -6.50 32.95 7.65
C LEU A 129 -5.07 32.81 8.20
N ALA A 130 -4.05 32.73 7.35
CA ALA A 130 -2.66 32.67 7.78
C ALA A 130 -2.10 33.99 8.35
N LYS A 131 -2.72 35.14 8.04
CA LYS A 131 -2.27 36.47 8.50
C LYS A 131 -2.49 36.67 9.99
N SER A 132 -1.60 37.43 10.64
CA SER A 132 -1.84 37.94 11.99
C SER A 132 -2.96 38.99 11.99
N MET A 133 -3.56 39.28 13.15
CA MET A 133 -4.63 40.28 13.26
C MET A 133 -4.24 41.65 12.68
N LYS A 134 -2.99 42.10 12.88
CA LYS A 134 -2.49 43.37 12.32
C LYS A 134 -2.48 43.33 10.79
N HIS A 135 -2.01 42.23 10.20
CA HIS A 135 -1.96 42.08 8.75
C HIS A 135 -3.34 41.90 8.12
N ARG A 136 -4.30 41.26 8.83
CA ARG A 136 -5.69 41.21 8.38
C ARG A 136 -6.32 42.60 8.31
N LYS A 137 -6.09 43.44 9.34
CA LYS A 137 -6.54 44.83 9.32
C LYS A 137 -5.99 45.61 8.13
N ILE A 138 -4.68 45.53 7.90
CA ILE A 138 -4.03 46.22 6.77
C ILE A 138 -4.57 45.70 5.43
N TRP A 139 -4.78 44.39 5.32
CA TRP A 139 -5.33 43.79 4.10
C TRP A 139 -6.76 44.28 3.82
N LEU A 140 -7.63 44.31 4.84
CA LEU A 140 -8.99 44.83 4.72
C LEU A 140 -9.04 46.32 4.36
N GLN A 141 -8.12 47.12 4.89
CA GLN A 141 -8.01 48.54 4.52
C GLN A 141 -7.62 48.75 3.06
N LYS A 142 -6.91 47.79 2.44
CA LYS A 142 -6.60 47.82 1.00
C LYS A 142 -7.72 47.24 0.14
N PHE A 143 -8.63 46.51 0.77
CA PHE A 143 -9.76 45.87 0.14
C PHE A 143 -10.97 46.81 0.02
N SER A 144 -11.08 47.75 0.97
CA SER A 144 -12.08 48.83 0.99
C SER A 144 -11.87 49.87 -0.11
#